data_AF-A0A4Q9RE11-F1
#
_entry.id   AF-A0A4Q9RE11-F1
#
_cell.length_a   1.000
_cell.length_b   1.000
_cell.length_c   1.000
_cell.angle_alpha   90.00
_cell.angle_beta   90.00
_cell.angle_gamma   90.00
#
_symmetry.space_group_name_H-M   'P 1'
#
loop_
_entity.id
_entity.type
_entity.pdbx_description
1 polymer ?
#
loop_
_entity_poly.entity_id
_entity_poly.type
_entity_poly.pdbx_seq_one_letter_code
_entity_poly.pdbx_strand_id
1 'polypeptide(L)'
;MCSAKYDSHTELLERIQSNGSIEAALSSILRGTEEAQSKISEMDRFLLQGTEYLKALKKSALDQITEKVMSADADLEQISRDISDAQRESVIRSESLHRLNALVGNMSRDDYVQFISLSIDDVMGKISSTNELLSSEISLMEVSKEKLDKLLLAKAALDTKLDSYRGSELYSSYTSLKSAYLMEGDDLHGEFSKRHEGLIQQRLSLKTEIDAIDRFIGLLESDISESGRFLSDTLVSEKIIALSSELGYSQESLSKLEANFRSLVENPGSSISALFSSLSEKKKELAEQLKSLSSGLLWLNILLAQLDDVLPFFKYRKAREEIDSNLGSLSKIQRLTVSLTKELREIELKLKERIDGFFYTDLITAIYSKIDPHPFFKTVSFECVFPEDDRPRLEVYLYEEGSSQPISPGLYFSSAQLNILSLSIFLAKALHIEHDGSPVRSILIDDPIHSMDSINVLSVIDLLRNISSKFDRQIILSTHDENFYELLKLKVPEDKFGTRFIKFKSFGVVQEDVMLAG
;
A
#
# COMPACT_ATOMS: atom_id res chain seq x y z
N MET A 1 -49.81 61.48 -78.69
CA MET A 1 -49.08 61.28 -79.96
C MET A 1 -49.80 60.31 -80.90
N CYS A 2 -50.15 59.08 -80.48
CA CYS A 2 -50.73 58.07 -81.39
C CYS A 2 -52.20 58.30 -81.86
N SER A 3 -52.78 59.49 -81.68
CA SER A 3 -54.22 59.75 -81.90
C SER A 3 -54.53 61.09 -82.59
N ALA A 4 -53.53 61.77 -83.15
CA ALA A 4 -53.70 62.98 -83.95
C ALA A 4 -53.23 62.75 -85.39
N LYS A 5 -53.85 63.44 -86.35
CA LYS A 5 -53.29 63.57 -87.71
C LYS A 5 -52.24 64.67 -87.71
N TYR A 6 -51.15 64.44 -88.43
CA TYR A 6 -50.04 65.37 -88.60
C TYR A 6 -49.80 65.56 -90.09
N ASP A 7 -49.60 66.81 -90.53
CA ASP A 7 -49.55 67.14 -91.95
C ASP A 7 -48.14 67.02 -92.56
N SER A 8 -47.12 66.69 -91.75
CA SER A 8 -45.78 66.33 -92.23
C SER A 8 -45.06 65.30 -91.34
N HIS A 9 -44.13 64.53 -91.93
CA HIS A 9 -43.31 63.56 -91.21
C HIS A 9 -42.29 64.24 -90.27
N THR A 10 -41.87 65.46 -90.60
CA THR A 10 -41.00 66.32 -89.78
C THR A 10 -41.65 66.75 -88.47
N GLU A 11 -42.94 67.11 -88.49
CA GLU A 11 -43.68 67.51 -87.29
C GLU A 11 -43.87 66.35 -86.29
N LEU A 12 -43.98 65.12 -86.81
CA LEU A 12 -44.03 63.90 -85.97
C LEU A 12 -42.69 63.67 -85.27
N LEU A 13 -41.57 63.83 -85.98
CA LEU A 13 -40.22 63.68 -85.42
C LEU A 13 -39.92 64.75 -84.37
N GLU A 14 -40.25 66.02 -84.63
CA GLU A 14 -40.16 67.09 -83.63
C GLU A 14 -40.99 66.77 -82.38
N ARG A 15 -42.24 66.31 -82.53
CA ARG A 15 -43.07 65.95 -81.37
C ARG A 15 -42.63 64.69 -80.63
N ILE A 16 -41.87 63.78 -81.26
CA ILE A 16 -41.27 62.64 -80.57
C ILE A 16 -40.03 63.10 -79.79
N GLN A 17 -39.19 63.95 -80.38
CA GLN A 17 -38.02 64.53 -79.73
C GLN A 17 -38.38 65.53 -78.61
N SER A 18 -39.50 66.26 -78.75
CA SER A 18 -40.01 67.17 -77.71
C SER A 18 -40.73 66.45 -76.57
N ASN A 19 -40.81 65.12 -76.58
CA ASN A 19 -41.58 64.33 -75.62
C ASN A 19 -40.70 63.84 -74.46
N GLY A 20 -40.29 64.79 -73.59
CA GLY A 20 -39.42 64.54 -72.43
C GLY A 20 -39.93 63.51 -71.41
N SER A 21 -41.10 62.92 -71.63
CA SER A 21 -41.61 61.75 -70.88
C SER A 21 -40.66 60.55 -70.91
N ILE A 22 -39.88 60.34 -71.99
CA ILE A 22 -38.95 59.22 -72.09
C ILE A 22 -37.69 59.49 -71.24
N GLU A 23 -37.11 60.69 -71.30
CA GLU A 23 -35.96 61.07 -70.47
C GLU A 23 -36.34 61.14 -68.97
N ALA A 24 -37.55 61.60 -68.64
CA ALA A 24 -38.07 61.58 -67.28
C ALA A 24 -38.26 60.14 -66.75
N ALA A 25 -38.74 59.22 -67.58
CA ALA A 25 -38.84 57.81 -67.21
C ALA A 25 -37.46 57.15 -67.01
N LEU A 26 -36.51 57.43 -67.91
CA LEU A 26 -35.18 56.83 -67.89
C LEU A 26 -34.32 57.36 -66.72
N SER A 27 -34.41 58.66 -66.42
CA SER A 27 -33.78 59.25 -65.22
C SER A 27 -34.41 58.77 -63.90
N SER A 28 -35.73 58.54 -63.87
CA SER A 28 -36.40 57.92 -62.73
C SER A 28 -35.93 56.48 -62.48
N ILE A 29 -35.77 55.68 -63.54
CA ILE A 29 -35.22 54.32 -63.45
C ILE A 29 -33.77 54.33 -62.97
N LEU A 30 -32.92 55.22 -63.51
CA LEU A 30 -31.53 55.35 -63.08
C LEU A 30 -31.42 55.70 -61.58
N ARG A 31 -32.20 56.67 -61.11
CA ARG A 31 -32.22 57.01 -59.68
C ARG A 31 -32.73 55.86 -58.81
N GLY A 32 -33.72 55.12 -59.29
CA GLY A 32 -34.21 53.89 -58.64
C GLY A 32 -33.13 52.80 -58.54
N THR A 33 -32.28 52.65 -59.57
CA THR A 33 -31.14 51.72 -59.53
C THR A 33 -30.05 52.19 -58.57
N GLU A 34 -29.73 53.49 -58.51
CA GLU A 34 -28.77 54.03 -57.53
C GLU A 34 -29.25 53.89 -56.08
N GLU A 35 -30.53 54.18 -55.81
CA GLU A 35 -31.15 54.00 -54.49
C GLU A 35 -31.15 52.51 -54.07
N ALA A 36 -31.37 51.57 -55.00
CA ALA A 36 -31.29 50.14 -54.73
C ALA A 36 -29.84 49.68 -54.47
N GLN A 37 -28.87 50.14 -55.26
CA GLN A 37 -27.45 49.81 -55.13
C GLN A 37 -26.85 50.32 -53.80
N SER A 38 -27.30 51.50 -53.36
CA SER A 38 -26.96 52.05 -52.04
C SER A 38 -27.46 51.14 -50.91
N LYS A 39 -28.74 50.72 -50.94
CA LYS A 39 -29.31 49.81 -49.93
C LYS A 39 -28.63 48.44 -49.89
N ILE A 40 -28.25 47.88 -51.05
CA ILE A 40 -27.46 46.64 -51.13
C ILE A 40 -26.12 46.83 -50.41
N SER A 41 -25.42 47.93 -50.69
CA SER A 41 -24.13 48.25 -50.07
C SER A 41 -24.23 48.43 -48.54
N GLU A 42 -25.33 48.99 -48.04
CA GLU A 42 -25.57 49.08 -46.59
C GLU A 42 -25.87 47.72 -45.94
N MET A 43 -26.64 46.86 -46.62
CA MET A 43 -26.91 45.49 -46.19
C MET A 43 -25.64 44.63 -46.17
N ASP A 44 -24.79 44.71 -47.20
CA ASP A 44 -23.52 43.99 -47.25
C ASP A 44 -22.58 44.40 -46.12
N ARG A 45 -22.50 45.71 -45.81
CA ARG A 45 -21.73 46.24 -44.67
C ARG A 45 -22.27 45.72 -43.32
N PHE A 46 -23.60 45.64 -43.16
CA PHE A 46 -24.23 45.11 -41.96
C PHE A 46 -23.96 43.59 -41.79
N LEU A 47 -24.07 42.83 -42.88
CA LEU A 47 -23.74 41.40 -42.91
C LEU A 47 -22.26 41.17 -42.56
N LEU A 48 -21.35 41.98 -43.10
CA LEU A 48 -19.92 41.90 -42.78
C LEU A 48 -19.67 42.10 -41.27
N GLN A 49 -20.25 43.14 -40.67
CA GLN A 49 -20.14 43.40 -39.23
C GLN A 49 -20.76 42.27 -38.38
N GLY A 50 -21.89 41.71 -38.81
CA GLY A 50 -22.50 40.55 -38.15
C GLY A 50 -21.60 39.30 -38.18
N THR A 51 -20.93 39.04 -39.31
CA THR A 51 -20.00 37.90 -39.43
C THR A 51 -18.73 38.08 -38.60
N GLU A 52 -18.17 39.29 -38.52
CA GLU A 52 -17.05 39.63 -37.63
C GLU A 52 -17.41 39.41 -36.16
N TYR A 53 -18.57 39.89 -35.72
CA TYR A 53 -19.06 39.70 -34.36
C TYR A 53 -19.25 38.22 -34.01
N LEU A 54 -19.87 37.43 -34.90
CA LEU A 54 -20.06 35.98 -34.70
C LEU A 54 -18.72 35.22 -34.65
N LYS A 55 -17.71 35.60 -35.43
CA LYS A 55 -16.36 35.03 -35.34
C LYS A 55 -15.71 35.32 -33.98
N ALA A 56 -15.81 36.56 -33.48
CA ALA A 56 -15.26 36.94 -32.18
C ALA A 56 -15.94 36.18 -31.03
N LEU A 57 -17.27 36.04 -31.09
CA LEU A 57 -18.05 35.32 -30.08
C LEU A 57 -17.74 33.81 -30.11
N LYS A 58 -17.63 33.20 -31.30
CA LYS A 58 -17.18 31.81 -31.47
C LYS A 58 -15.79 31.61 -30.89
N LYS A 59 -14.84 32.53 -31.14
CA LYS A 59 -13.47 32.43 -30.62
C LYS A 59 -13.44 32.46 -29.09
N SER A 60 -14.08 33.44 -28.47
CA SER A 60 -14.16 33.57 -27.00
C SER A 60 -14.78 32.33 -26.34
N ALA A 61 -15.83 31.76 -26.94
CA ALA A 61 -16.42 30.51 -26.46
C ALA A 61 -15.48 29.30 -26.61
N LEU A 62 -14.71 29.24 -27.71
CA LEU A 62 -13.69 28.21 -27.91
C LEU A 62 -12.60 28.30 -26.83
N ASP A 63 -12.06 29.50 -26.60
CA ASP A 63 -10.98 29.75 -25.65
C ASP A 63 -11.38 29.31 -24.22
N GLN A 64 -12.61 29.62 -23.77
CA GLN A 64 -13.15 29.17 -22.48
C GLN A 64 -13.36 27.65 -22.38
N ILE A 65 -13.72 26.99 -23.48
CA ILE A 65 -13.84 25.52 -23.51
C ILE A 65 -12.45 24.89 -23.43
N THR A 66 -11.48 25.41 -24.18
CA THR A 66 -10.09 24.94 -24.17
C THR A 66 -9.47 25.06 -22.76
N GLU A 67 -9.67 26.18 -22.08
CA GLU A 67 -9.16 26.39 -20.71
C GLU A 67 -9.74 25.35 -19.72
N LYS A 68 -11.04 25.04 -19.82
CA LYS A 68 -11.68 24.00 -18.99
C LYS A 68 -11.18 22.59 -19.29
N VAL A 69 -10.98 22.26 -20.57
CA VAL A 69 -10.39 20.96 -20.97
C VAL A 69 -8.99 20.82 -20.39
N MET A 70 -8.14 21.85 -20.52
CA MET A 70 -6.79 21.84 -19.93
C MET A 70 -6.79 21.65 -18.41
N SER A 71 -7.75 22.21 -17.67
CA SER A 71 -7.88 21.94 -16.23
C SER A 71 -8.31 20.51 -15.91
N ALA A 72 -9.23 19.93 -16.70
CA ALA A 72 -9.70 18.57 -16.49
C ALA A 72 -8.62 17.52 -16.83
N ASP A 73 -7.82 17.76 -17.88
CA ASP A 73 -6.69 16.90 -18.24
C ASP A 73 -5.62 16.89 -17.13
N ALA A 74 -5.36 18.03 -16.50
CA ALA A 74 -4.42 18.13 -15.37
C ALA A 74 -4.90 17.35 -14.13
N ASP A 75 -6.21 17.41 -13.82
CA ASP A 75 -6.81 16.62 -12.73
C ASP A 75 -6.76 15.12 -13.04
N LEU A 76 -7.02 14.71 -14.29
CA LEU A 76 -6.90 13.32 -14.74
C LEU A 76 -5.46 12.79 -14.64
N GLU A 77 -4.46 13.58 -15.01
CA GLU A 77 -3.05 13.21 -14.81
C GLU A 77 -2.69 13.04 -13.34
N GLN A 78 -3.32 13.79 -12.42
CA GLN A 78 -3.08 13.65 -10.98
C GLN A 78 -3.77 12.38 -10.41
N ILE A 79 -4.99 12.07 -10.85
CA ILE A 79 -5.71 10.85 -10.42
C ILE A 79 -5.05 9.58 -10.96
N SER A 80 -4.63 9.58 -12.23
CA SER A 80 -3.89 8.45 -12.85
C SER A 80 -2.60 8.12 -12.08
N ARG A 81 -1.97 9.17 -11.54
CA ARG A 81 -0.78 9.08 -10.70
C ARG A 81 -1.07 8.36 -9.37
N ASP A 82 -2.06 8.81 -8.61
CA ASP A 82 -2.41 8.19 -7.33
C ASP A 82 -2.86 6.71 -7.48
N ILE A 83 -3.48 6.35 -8.62
CA ILE A 83 -3.86 4.96 -8.94
C ILE A 83 -2.65 4.05 -9.16
N SER A 84 -1.67 4.49 -9.98
CA SER A 84 -0.40 3.76 -10.25
C SER A 84 0.31 3.39 -8.95
N ASP A 85 0.23 4.29 -7.98
CA ASP A 85 0.95 4.22 -6.73
C ASP A 85 0.24 3.33 -5.71
N ALA A 86 -1.07 3.49 -5.54
CA ALA A 86 -1.90 2.55 -4.79
C ALA A 86 -1.78 1.11 -5.33
N GLN A 87 -1.63 0.93 -6.65
CA GLN A 87 -1.36 -0.38 -7.24
C GLN A 87 -0.01 -0.97 -6.80
N ARG A 88 1.08 -0.19 -6.80
CA ARG A 88 2.39 -0.70 -6.35
C ARG A 88 2.44 -0.95 -4.86
N GLU A 89 1.80 -0.09 -4.07
CA GLU A 89 1.67 -0.32 -2.63
C GLU A 89 0.83 -1.56 -2.33
N SER A 90 -0.23 -1.81 -3.11
CA SER A 90 -1.02 -3.05 -3.06
C SER A 90 -0.19 -4.29 -3.40
N VAL A 91 0.69 -4.23 -4.41
CA VAL A 91 1.64 -5.33 -4.72
C VAL A 91 2.62 -5.57 -3.57
N ILE A 92 3.19 -4.51 -2.98
CA ILE A 92 4.11 -4.64 -1.82
C ILE A 92 3.38 -5.17 -0.59
N ARG A 93 2.15 -4.70 -0.32
CA ARG A 93 1.29 -5.20 0.77
C ARG A 93 0.87 -6.65 0.53
N SER A 94 0.61 -7.05 -0.72
CA SER A 94 0.33 -8.45 -1.11
C SER A 94 1.54 -9.35 -0.91
N GLU A 95 2.74 -8.92 -1.32
CA GLU A 95 3.97 -9.66 -1.07
C GLU A 95 4.28 -9.76 0.44
N SER A 96 4.03 -8.68 1.19
CA SER A 96 4.14 -8.66 2.65
C SER A 96 3.12 -9.57 3.33
N LEU A 97 1.88 -9.62 2.82
CA LEU A 97 0.84 -10.53 3.28
C LEU A 97 1.22 -11.98 2.98
N HIS A 98 1.78 -12.28 1.81
CA HIS A 98 2.32 -13.61 1.50
C HIS A 98 3.48 -14.01 2.42
N ARG A 99 4.38 -13.08 2.75
CA ARG A 99 5.47 -13.33 3.72
C ARG A 99 4.92 -13.54 5.14
N LEU A 100 3.93 -12.77 5.57
CA LEU A 100 3.26 -12.92 6.87
C LEU A 100 2.48 -14.24 6.95
N ASN A 101 1.72 -14.58 5.91
CA ASN A 101 1.01 -15.85 5.81
C ASN A 101 2.01 -17.02 5.82
N ALA A 102 3.15 -16.93 5.12
CA ALA A 102 4.19 -17.95 5.16
C ALA A 102 4.82 -18.12 6.56
N LEU A 103 5.05 -17.02 7.30
CA LEU A 103 5.47 -17.06 8.72
C LEU A 103 4.43 -17.73 9.63
N VAL A 104 3.15 -17.62 9.26
CA VAL A 104 1.97 -18.21 9.92
C VAL A 104 1.63 -19.60 9.34
N GLY A 105 2.50 -20.18 8.50
CA GLY A 105 2.30 -21.52 7.92
C GLY A 105 1.15 -21.63 6.90
N ASN A 106 0.69 -20.50 6.35
CA ASN A 106 -0.53 -20.34 5.54
C ASN A 106 -1.82 -20.82 6.24
N MET A 107 -1.82 -20.88 7.58
CA MET A 107 -2.98 -21.27 8.38
C MET A 107 -3.96 -20.09 8.49
N SER A 108 -5.27 -20.36 8.65
CA SER A 108 -6.24 -19.28 8.89
C SER A 108 -6.01 -18.64 10.27
N ARG A 109 -6.63 -17.49 10.52
CA ARG A 109 -6.56 -16.83 11.83
C ARG A 109 -6.97 -17.78 12.96
N ASP A 110 -8.05 -18.53 12.77
CA ASP A 110 -8.62 -19.39 13.79
C ASP A 110 -7.75 -20.64 13.98
N ASP A 111 -7.24 -21.23 12.88
CA ASP A 111 -6.30 -22.35 12.93
C ASP A 111 -4.96 -21.97 13.60
N TYR A 112 -4.45 -20.75 13.36
CA TYR A 112 -3.22 -20.28 13.98
C TYR A 112 -3.41 -19.89 15.45
N VAL A 113 -4.58 -19.33 15.81
CA VAL A 113 -4.96 -19.15 17.22
C VAL A 113 -5.07 -20.51 17.92
N GLN A 114 -5.60 -21.54 17.25
CA GLN A 114 -5.65 -22.90 17.79
C GLN A 114 -4.25 -23.54 17.88
N PHE A 115 -3.37 -23.31 16.90
CA PHE A 115 -1.97 -23.75 16.96
C PHE A 115 -1.21 -23.08 18.11
N ILE A 116 -1.36 -21.77 18.29
CA ILE A 116 -0.78 -21.04 19.41
C ILE A 116 -1.42 -21.46 20.73
N SER A 117 -2.73 -21.69 20.81
CA SER A 117 -3.36 -22.16 22.05
C SER A 117 -2.83 -23.54 22.43
N LEU A 118 -2.76 -24.50 21.50
CA LEU A 118 -2.16 -25.82 21.74
C LEU A 118 -0.68 -25.74 22.12
N SER A 119 0.07 -24.80 21.54
CA SER A 119 1.48 -24.56 21.90
C SER A 119 1.63 -23.91 23.28
N ILE A 120 0.72 -22.99 23.64
CA ILE A 120 0.61 -22.41 24.98
C ILE A 120 0.18 -23.49 25.98
N ASP A 121 -0.74 -24.37 25.64
CA ASP A 121 -1.20 -25.47 26.50
C ASP A 121 -0.08 -26.50 26.74
N ASP A 122 0.73 -26.82 25.73
CA ASP A 122 1.94 -27.64 25.89
C ASP A 122 3.02 -26.95 26.77
N VAL A 123 3.25 -25.65 26.56
CA VAL A 123 4.17 -24.86 27.41
C VAL A 123 3.62 -24.70 28.83
N MET A 124 2.32 -24.52 29.02
CA MET A 124 1.64 -24.47 30.31
C MET A 124 1.66 -25.85 31.00
N GLY A 125 1.56 -26.94 30.24
CA GLY A 125 1.77 -28.30 30.73
C GLY A 125 3.20 -28.49 31.23
N LYS A 126 4.20 -28.04 30.46
CA LYS A 126 5.62 -28.05 30.86
C LYS A 126 5.89 -27.17 32.08
N ILE A 127 5.31 -25.97 32.15
CA ILE A 127 5.39 -25.08 33.32
C ILE A 127 4.73 -25.75 34.54
N SER A 128 3.58 -26.40 34.37
CA SER A 128 2.89 -27.13 35.44
C SER A 128 3.73 -28.29 35.95
N SER A 129 4.27 -29.15 35.07
CA SER A 129 5.18 -30.22 35.49
C SER A 129 6.47 -29.71 36.13
N THR A 130 6.98 -28.55 35.68
CA THR A 130 8.17 -27.91 36.28
C THR A 130 7.85 -27.31 37.65
N ASN A 131 6.66 -26.74 37.84
CA ASN A 131 6.17 -26.27 39.14
C ASN A 131 5.88 -27.42 40.10
N GLU A 132 5.35 -28.56 39.62
CA GLU A 132 5.20 -29.78 40.42
C GLU A 132 6.58 -30.27 40.90
N LEU A 133 7.55 -30.41 39.99
CA LEU A 133 8.93 -30.76 40.35
C LEU A 133 9.53 -29.76 41.35
N LEU A 134 9.40 -28.45 41.10
CA LEU A 134 9.89 -27.40 42.00
C LEU A 134 9.22 -27.48 43.38
N SER A 135 7.91 -27.73 43.44
CA SER A 135 7.19 -27.90 44.71
C SER A 135 7.64 -29.14 45.48
N SER A 136 7.96 -30.24 44.77
CA SER A 136 8.53 -31.44 45.38
C SER A 136 9.93 -31.17 45.94
N GLU A 137 10.76 -30.41 45.22
CA GLU A 137 12.11 -30.05 45.66
C GLU A 137 12.08 -29.07 46.85
N ILE A 138 11.14 -28.11 46.86
CA ILE A 138 10.88 -27.23 48.01
C ILE A 138 10.48 -28.06 49.24
N SER A 139 9.61 -29.08 49.09
CA SER A 139 9.23 -29.95 50.20
C SER A 139 10.42 -30.77 50.74
N LEU A 140 11.33 -31.21 49.87
CA LEU A 140 12.58 -31.87 50.27
C LEU A 140 13.53 -30.90 50.98
N MET A 141 13.59 -29.63 50.56
CA MET A 141 14.33 -28.57 51.25
C MET A 141 13.73 -28.25 52.62
N GLU A 142 12.41 -28.21 52.78
CA GLU A 142 11.74 -28.00 54.07
C GLU A 142 12.02 -29.16 55.04
N VAL A 143 11.90 -30.42 54.60
CA VAL A 143 12.29 -31.60 55.40
C VAL A 143 13.78 -31.57 55.78
N SER A 144 14.64 -31.06 54.90
CA SER A 144 16.07 -30.89 55.17
C SER A 144 16.34 -29.76 56.16
N LYS A 145 15.57 -28.67 56.09
CA LYS A 145 15.62 -27.55 57.02
C LYS A 145 15.13 -27.95 58.42
N GLU A 146 14.05 -28.71 58.53
CA GLU A 146 13.64 -29.29 59.83
C GLU A 146 14.73 -30.17 60.46
N LYS A 147 15.44 -30.96 59.65
CA LYS A 147 16.58 -31.75 60.13
C LYS A 147 17.72 -30.84 60.62
N LEU A 148 17.99 -29.76 59.91
CA LEU A 148 18.98 -28.75 60.32
C LEU A 148 18.59 -28.08 61.63
N ASP A 149 17.32 -27.68 61.80
CA ASP A 149 16.81 -27.05 63.02
C ASP A 149 16.85 -28.02 64.21
N LYS A 150 16.51 -29.30 64.00
CA LYS A 150 16.68 -30.37 65.00
C LYS A 150 18.15 -30.57 65.39
N LEU A 151 19.08 -30.49 64.44
CA LEU A 151 20.52 -30.56 64.72
C LEU A 151 21.06 -29.30 65.43
N LEU A 152 20.54 -28.11 65.11
CA LEU A 152 20.88 -26.85 65.79
C LEU A 152 20.37 -26.84 67.23
N LEU A 153 19.16 -27.34 67.48
CA LEU A 153 18.63 -27.54 68.83
C LEU A 153 19.46 -28.57 69.62
N ALA A 154 19.83 -29.70 69.00
CA ALA A 154 20.70 -30.69 69.63
C ALA A 154 22.11 -30.12 69.93
N LYS A 155 22.66 -29.29 69.03
CA LYS A 155 23.92 -28.57 69.25
C LYS A 155 23.80 -27.57 70.40
N ALA A 156 22.74 -26.76 70.46
CA ALA A 156 22.52 -25.82 71.56
C ALA A 156 22.34 -26.53 72.91
N ALA A 157 21.69 -27.70 72.94
CA ALA A 157 21.59 -28.57 74.11
C ALA A 157 22.94 -29.21 74.52
N LEU A 158 23.85 -29.41 73.56
CA LEU A 158 25.23 -29.83 73.82
C LEU A 158 26.10 -28.68 74.32
N ASP A 159 26.04 -27.50 73.70
CA ASP A 159 26.80 -26.32 74.09
C ASP A 159 26.40 -25.85 75.51
N THR A 160 25.11 -25.83 75.84
CA THR A 160 24.63 -25.53 77.22
C THR A 160 25.07 -26.57 78.25
N LYS A 161 25.16 -27.85 77.88
CA LYS A 161 25.80 -28.87 78.73
C LYS A 161 27.30 -28.61 78.88
N LEU A 162 27.99 -28.26 77.80
CA LEU A 162 29.43 -28.00 77.78
C LEU A 162 29.79 -26.78 78.66
N ASP A 163 28.97 -25.73 78.63
CA ASP A 163 29.12 -24.57 79.51
C ASP A 163 28.75 -24.88 80.97
N SER A 164 27.76 -25.75 81.24
CA SER A 164 27.51 -26.25 82.61
C SER A 164 28.68 -27.08 83.16
N TYR A 165 29.36 -27.85 82.31
CA TYR A 165 30.61 -28.53 82.70
C TYR A 165 31.73 -27.52 82.95
N ARG A 166 31.90 -26.50 82.08
CA ARG A 166 32.91 -25.43 82.24
C ARG A 166 32.72 -24.60 83.50
N GLY A 167 31.48 -24.38 83.94
CA GLY A 167 31.15 -23.67 85.18
C GLY A 167 31.29 -24.48 86.46
N SER A 168 31.55 -25.79 86.38
CA SER A 168 31.72 -26.65 87.56
C SER A 168 33.10 -26.49 88.21
N GLU A 169 33.16 -26.64 89.54
CA GLU A 169 34.43 -26.66 90.30
C GLU A 169 35.40 -27.77 89.83
N LEU A 170 34.86 -28.83 89.22
CA LEU A 170 35.65 -29.89 88.57
C LEU A 170 36.42 -29.37 87.34
N TYR A 171 35.85 -28.47 86.54
CA TYR A 171 36.51 -27.93 85.36
C TYR A 171 37.54 -26.85 85.71
N SER A 172 37.27 -26.00 86.70
CA SER A 172 38.28 -25.06 87.22
C SER A 172 39.43 -25.79 87.92
N SER A 173 39.16 -26.90 88.62
CA SER A 173 40.20 -27.79 89.16
C SER A 173 41.02 -28.43 88.04
N TYR A 174 40.38 -28.94 86.97
CA TYR A 174 41.06 -29.53 85.82
C TYR A 174 41.94 -28.52 85.06
N THR A 175 41.45 -27.30 84.81
CA THR A 175 42.27 -26.26 84.13
C THR A 175 43.42 -25.77 85.00
N SER A 176 43.23 -25.65 86.31
CA SER A 176 44.29 -25.30 87.26
C SER A 176 45.38 -26.38 87.36
N LEU A 177 44.99 -27.66 87.38
CA LEU A 177 45.91 -28.80 87.32
C LEU A 177 46.67 -28.86 85.99
N LYS A 178 45.97 -28.61 84.87
CA LYS A 178 46.56 -28.61 83.52
C LYS A 178 47.57 -27.47 83.31
N SER A 179 47.40 -26.32 83.96
CA SER A 179 48.37 -25.21 83.91
C SER A 179 49.57 -25.38 84.84
N ALA A 180 49.46 -26.19 85.90
CA ALA A 180 50.53 -26.39 86.88
C ALA A 180 51.56 -27.47 86.47
N TYR A 181 51.17 -28.41 85.60
CA TYR A 181 52.02 -29.51 85.14
C TYR A 181 51.97 -29.66 83.61
N LEU A 182 52.79 -28.87 82.93
CA LEU A 182 53.10 -29.07 81.50
C LEU A 182 54.38 -29.88 81.36
N MET A 183 54.25 -31.12 80.92
CA MET A 183 55.29 -31.86 80.20
C MET A 183 54.66 -32.46 78.94
N GLU A 184 55.42 -32.46 77.85
CA GLU A 184 55.03 -33.06 76.58
C GLU A 184 55.13 -34.59 76.65
N GLY A 185 54.19 -35.31 76.02
CA GLY A 185 54.39 -36.70 75.59
C GLY A 185 54.19 -37.80 76.63
N ASP A 186 53.24 -38.68 76.30
CA ASP A 186 53.05 -40.06 76.75
C ASP A 186 52.71 -40.41 78.24
N ASP A 187 51.58 -41.11 78.34
CA ASP A 187 50.99 -41.84 79.48
C ASP A 187 50.82 -41.13 80.85
N LEU A 188 49.95 -40.11 80.86
CA LEU A 188 49.38 -39.54 82.09
C LEU A 188 48.51 -40.53 82.89
N HIS A 189 47.97 -41.61 82.29
CA HIS A 189 47.00 -42.47 82.98
C HIS A 189 47.70 -43.52 83.87
N GLY A 190 48.80 -44.12 83.40
CA GLY A 190 49.59 -45.09 84.17
C GLY A 190 50.18 -44.48 85.44
N GLU A 191 50.72 -43.27 85.35
CA GLU A 191 51.42 -42.62 86.47
C GLU A 191 50.45 -42.07 87.54
N PHE A 192 49.28 -41.56 87.13
CA PHE A 192 48.21 -41.20 88.08
C PHE A 192 47.59 -42.44 88.75
N SER A 193 47.41 -43.57 88.05
CA SER A 193 46.89 -44.80 88.65
C SER A 193 47.79 -45.35 89.76
N LYS A 194 49.12 -45.42 89.54
CA LYS A 194 50.09 -45.83 90.57
C LYS A 194 50.03 -44.92 91.81
N ARG A 195 49.95 -43.61 91.60
CA ARG A 195 49.93 -42.62 92.69
C ARG A 195 48.60 -42.63 93.45
N HIS A 196 47.49 -42.91 92.76
CA HIS A 196 46.17 -43.12 93.34
C HIS A 196 46.10 -44.40 94.19
N GLU A 197 46.66 -45.53 93.74
CA GLU A 197 46.78 -46.75 94.56
C GLU A 197 47.64 -46.54 95.80
N GLY A 198 48.79 -45.85 95.68
CA GLY A 198 49.63 -45.49 96.82
C GLY A 198 48.91 -44.64 97.87
N LEU A 199 48.12 -43.65 97.41
CA LEU A 199 47.30 -42.81 98.29
C LEU A 199 46.12 -43.56 98.91
N ILE A 200 45.53 -44.54 98.22
CA ILE A 200 44.49 -45.42 98.81
C ILE A 200 45.08 -46.27 99.94
N GLN A 201 46.30 -46.81 99.78
CA GLN A 201 46.97 -47.58 100.83
C GLN A 201 47.31 -46.71 102.06
N GLN A 202 47.83 -45.50 101.86
CA GLN A 202 48.05 -44.55 102.96
C GLN A 202 46.74 -44.09 103.63
N ARG A 203 45.65 -43.92 102.87
CA ARG A 203 44.34 -43.59 103.44
C ARG A 203 43.78 -44.74 104.26
N LEU A 204 44.03 -45.99 103.88
CA LEU A 204 43.62 -47.17 104.65
C LEU A 204 44.40 -47.26 105.97
N SER A 205 45.72 -47.03 105.98
CA SER A 205 46.51 -47.03 107.22
C SER A 205 46.13 -45.88 108.17
N LEU A 206 45.94 -44.67 107.64
CA LEU A 206 45.48 -43.52 108.43
C LEU A 206 44.06 -43.73 108.98
N LYS A 207 43.17 -44.38 108.21
CA LYS A 207 41.83 -44.70 108.72
C LYS A 207 41.86 -45.72 109.85
N THR A 208 42.75 -46.71 109.82
CA THR A 208 42.92 -47.64 110.96
C THR A 208 43.50 -46.98 112.21
N GLU A 209 44.25 -45.88 112.08
CA GLU A 209 44.69 -45.07 113.23
C GLU A 209 43.56 -44.15 113.74
N ILE A 210 42.77 -43.55 112.85
CA ILE A 210 41.60 -42.73 113.24
C ILE A 210 40.52 -43.57 113.93
N ASP A 211 40.19 -44.75 113.41
CA ASP A 211 39.22 -45.68 114.03
C ASP A 211 39.71 -46.22 115.41
N ALA A 212 40.99 -46.02 115.76
CA ALA A 212 41.54 -46.28 117.09
C ALA A 212 41.47 -45.05 118.02
N ILE A 213 41.56 -43.84 117.48
CA ILE A 213 41.41 -42.57 118.20
C ILE A 213 39.93 -42.27 118.53
N ASP A 214 39.01 -42.53 117.60
CA ASP A 214 37.56 -42.28 117.81
C ASP A 214 36.98 -43.15 118.93
N ARG A 215 37.50 -44.38 119.13
CA ARG A 215 37.18 -45.23 120.30
C ARG A 215 37.69 -44.65 121.62
N PHE A 216 38.70 -43.81 121.58
CA PHE A 216 39.26 -43.12 122.74
C PHE A 216 38.47 -41.84 123.07
N ILE A 217 37.91 -41.17 122.07
CA ILE A 217 37.08 -39.96 122.21
C ILE A 217 35.65 -40.30 122.67
N GLY A 218 35.05 -41.37 122.15
CA GLY A 218 33.71 -41.81 122.58
C GLY A 218 33.60 -42.26 124.05
N LEU A 219 34.73 -42.46 124.74
CA LEU A 219 34.80 -42.70 126.18
C LEU A 219 34.78 -41.42 127.03
N LEU A 220 34.97 -40.24 126.42
CA LEU A 220 35.07 -38.94 127.11
C LEU A 220 33.82 -38.07 126.96
N GLU A 221 33.04 -38.21 125.89
CA GLU A 221 31.83 -37.40 125.65
C GLU A 221 30.53 -37.96 126.29
N SER A 222 30.66 -38.98 127.16
CA SER A 222 29.54 -39.40 128.03
C SER A 222 29.30 -38.45 129.21
N ASP A 223 30.23 -37.52 129.47
CA ASP A 223 30.12 -36.56 130.57
C ASP A 223 29.71 -35.16 130.07
N ILE A 224 28.45 -34.82 130.41
CA ILE A 224 27.90 -33.47 130.69
C ILE A 224 27.13 -32.74 129.55
N SER A 225 25.80 -32.78 129.72
CA SER A 225 24.69 -32.02 129.09
C SER A 225 24.77 -30.47 129.34
N GLU A 226 23.88 -29.55 128.91
CA GLU A 226 22.40 -29.61 128.72
C GLU A 226 21.75 -28.31 128.12
N SER A 227 20.61 -28.42 127.39
CA SER A 227 19.49 -27.41 127.19
C SER A 227 19.69 -26.02 126.51
N GLY A 228 18.72 -25.32 125.84
CA GLY A 228 17.41 -25.64 125.23
C GLY A 228 16.38 -24.46 124.98
N ARG A 229 15.63 -24.43 123.83
CA ARG A 229 14.30 -23.73 123.52
C ARG A 229 14.26 -22.17 123.29
N PHE A 230 13.22 -21.44 122.75
CA PHE A 230 11.85 -21.69 122.16
C PHE A 230 11.20 -20.49 121.32
N LEU A 231 10.18 -20.76 120.46
CA LEU A 231 8.90 -20.05 120.08
C LEU A 231 8.70 -18.74 119.20
N SER A 232 7.84 -18.90 118.16
CA SER A 232 6.69 -18.06 117.59
C SER A 232 6.89 -16.62 117.00
N ASP A 233 5.98 -15.92 116.27
CA ASP A 233 4.53 -16.08 115.86
C ASP A 233 4.13 -15.29 114.53
N THR A 234 2.83 -15.13 114.15
CA THR A 234 2.31 -14.57 112.84
C THR A 234 1.30 -13.39 112.90
N LEU A 235 1.37 -12.39 111.98
CA LEU A 235 0.27 -11.39 111.74
C LEU A 235 0.36 -10.48 110.46
N VAL A 236 0.74 -10.97 109.27
CA VAL A 236 1.01 -10.10 108.08
C VAL A 236 0.14 -10.37 106.83
N SER A 237 -0.55 -11.52 106.76
CA SER A 237 -1.01 -12.10 105.48
C SER A 237 -2.16 -11.40 104.74
N GLU A 238 -3.02 -10.64 105.42
CA GLU A 238 -4.25 -10.11 104.81
C GLU A 238 -4.06 -8.81 103.99
N LYS A 239 -2.95 -8.08 104.20
CA LYS A 239 -2.76 -6.74 103.60
C LYS A 239 -2.13 -6.72 102.21
N ILE A 240 -1.70 -7.89 101.70
CA ILE A 240 -0.94 -8.03 100.44
C ILE A 240 -1.86 -8.25 99.22
N ILE A 241 -3.05 -8.81 99.42
CA ILE A 241 -3.95 -9.25 98.33
C ILE A 241 -4.69 -8.07 97.68
N ALA A 242 -4.97 -6.99 98.41
CA ALA A 242 -5.67 -5.81 97.86
C ALA A 242 -4.77 -4.93 96.98
N LEU A 243 -3.46 -4.86 97.26
CA LEU A 243 -2.50 -4.03 96.50
C LEU A 243 -2.02 -4.67 95.20
N SER A 244 -2.25 -5.98 95.02
CA SER A 244 -1.77 -6.72 93.85
C SER A 244 -2.70 -6.64 92.63
N SER A 245 -3.98 -6.25 92.81
CA SER A 245 -4.94 -6.10 91.71
C SER A 245 -4.83 -4.75 90.97
N GLU A 246 -4.60 -3.63 91.67
CA GLU A 246 -4.36 -2.31 91.04
C GLU A 246 -3.05 -2.27 90.22
N LEU A 247 -2.05 -3.02 90.66
CA LEU A 247 -0.74 -3.06 89.99
C LEU A 247 -0.82 -3.70 88.59
N GLY A 248 -1.63 -4.75 88.43
CA GLY A 248 -1.81 -5.46 87.15
C GLY A 248 -2.46 -4.60 86.05
N TYR A 249 -3.50 -3.83 86.40
CA TYR A 249 -4.22 -2.98 85.43
C TYR A 249 -3.35 -1.82 84.90
N SER A 250 -2.45 -1.32 85.75
CA SER A 250 -1.47 -0.29 85.39
C SER A 250 -0.37 -0.84 84.48
N GLN A 251 0.07 -2.08 84.70
CA GLN A 251 1.10 -2.73 83.87
C GLN A 251 0.59 -3.08 82.45
N GLU A 252 -0.65 -3.54 82.30
CA GLU A 252 -1.22 -3.85 80.97
C GLU A 252 -1.40 -2.60 80.10
N SER A 253 -1.70 -1.46 80.73
CA SER A 253 -1.82 -0.16 80.04
C SER A 253 -0.47 0.35 79.54
N LEU A 254 0.61 0.10 80.31
CA LEU A 254 1.99 0.47 79.97
C LEU A 254 2.51 -0.32 78.76
N SER A 255 2.29 -1.65 78.74
CA SER A 255 2.75 -2.50 77.63
C SER A 255 2.04 -2.22 76.30
N LYS A 256 0.76 -1.79 76.32
CA LYS A 256 0.04 -1.32 75.11
C LYS A 256 0.60 0.01 74.58
N LEU A 257 1.12 0.87 75.45
CA LEU A 257 1.79 2.11 75.06
C LEU A 257 3.18 1.83 74.45
N GLU A 258 4.00 0.99 75.11
CA GLU A 258 5.32 0.61 74.60
C GLU A 258 5.25 -0.10 73.24
N ALA A 259 4.27 -0.99 73.03
CA ALA A 259 4.09 -1.71 71.77
C ALA A 259 3.85 -0.75 70.58
N ASN A 260 3.07 0.31 70.78
CA ASN A 260 2.83 1.32 69.76
C ASN A 260 4.08 2.18 69.50
N PHE A 261 4.82 2.57 70.55
CA PHE A 261 6.02 3.42 70.40
C PHE A 261 7.22 2.72 69.76
N ARG A 262 7.36 1.39 69.91
CA ARG A 262 8.42 0.61 69.23
C ARG A 262 8.34 0.63 67.70
N SER A 263 7.20 1.01 67.12
CA SER A 263 7.07 1.20 65.66
C SER A 263 7.73 2.49 65.15
N LEU A 264 7.99 3.47 66.03
CA LEU A 264 8.52 4.79 65.66
C LEU A 264 9.96 5.05 66.15
N VAL A 265 10.41 4.45 67.27
CA VAL A 265 11.75 4.69 67.84
C VAL A 265 12.40 3.40 68.35
N GLU A 266 13.70 3.23 68.07
CA GLU A 266 14.47 2.00 68.35
C GLU A 266 14.75 1.72 69.84
N ASN A 267 14.72 2.73 70.71
CA ASN A 267 15.01 2.58 72.15
C ASN A 267 14.05 3.40 73.05
N PRO A 268 12.97 2.78 73.59
CA PRO A 268 11.99 3.48 74.43
C PRO A 268 12.50 3.83 75.85
N GLY A 269 13.67 3.34 76.27
CA GLY A 269 14.20 3.53 77.63
C GLY A 269 15.07 4.79 77.86
N SER A 270 15.14 5.71 76.91
CA SER A 270 15.98 6.93 77.01
C SER A 270 15.20 8.15 77.53
N SER A 271 15.92 9.15 78.05
CA SER A 271 15.33 10.39 78.57
C SER A 271 14.41 11.09 77.54
N ILE A 272 13.34 11.72 78.02
CA ILE A 272 12.25 12.31 77.22
C ILE A 272 12.76 13.24 76.09
N SER A 273 13.87 13.94 76.31
CA SER A 273 14.50 14.80 75.30
C SER A 273 15.06 14.03 74.08
N ALA A 274 15.60 12.82 74.28
CA ALA A 274 16.17 12.00 73.22
C ALA A 274 15.09 11.38 72.31
N LEU A 275 13.96 10.98 72.91
CA LEU A 275 12.78 10.52 72.16
C LEU A 275 12.23 11.65 71.26
N PHE A 276 12.15 12.88 71.77
CA PHE A 276 11.72 14.04 70.98
C PHE A 276 12.68 14.40 69.85
N SER A 277 14.01 14.27 70.02
CA SER A 277 14.96 14.49 68.93
C SER A 277 14.83 13.43 67.83
N SER A 278 14.75 12.14 68.18
CA SER A 278 14.63 11.06 67.18
C SER A 278 13.33 11.14 66.39
N LEU A 279 12.21 11.49 67.04
CA LEU A 279 10.92 11.73 66.36
C LEU A 279 10.97 12.97 65.45
N SER A 280 11.71 14.00 65.83
CA SER A 280 11.91 15.21 65.02
C SER A 280 12.76 14.93 63.77
N GLU A 281 13.84 14.16 63.90
CA GLU A 281 14.67 13.73 62.75
C GLU A 281 13.87 12.88 61.77
N LYS A 282 13.14 11.86 62.24
CA LYS A 282 12.33 10.99 61.37
C LYS A 282 11.20 11.75 60.65
N LYS A 283 10.61 12.76 61.31
CA LYS A 283 9.66 13.69 60.69
C LYS A 283 10.31 14.55 59.59
N LYS A 284 11.57 14.95 59.78
CA LYS A 284 12.33 15.75 58.83
C LYS A 284 12.73 14.94 57.59
N GLU A 285 13.19 13.71 57.80
CA GLU A 285 13.51 12.72 56.76
C GLU A 285 12.28 12.44 55.86
N LEU A 286 11.12 12.16 56.47
CA LEU A 286 9.86 11.96 55.73
C LEU A 286 9.41 13.21 54.95
N ALA A 287 9.68 14.42 55.47
CA ALA A 287 9.37 15.66 54.76
C ALA A 287 10.29 15.89 53.54
N GLU A 288 11.55 15.48 53.61
CA GLU A 288 12.49 15.53 52.47
C GLU A 288 12.12 14.49 51.41
N GLN A 289 11.73 13.27 51.80
CA GLN A 289 11.19 12.26 50.89
C GLN A 289 9.91 12.73 50.18
N LEU A 290 8.97 13.37 50.89
CA LEU A 290 7.77 13.95 50.29
C LEU A 290 8.10 15.03 49.24
N LYS A 291 9.16 15.81 49.50
CA LYS A 291 9.62 16.88 48.59
C LYS A 291 10.33 16.33 47.35
N SER A 292 11.05 15.21 47.45
CA SER A 292 11.62 14.54 46.28
C SER A 292 10.53 13.88 45.43
N LEU A 293 9.54 13.21 46.04
CA LEU A 293 8.40 12.63 45.31
C LEU A 293 7.57 13.67 44.55
N SER A 294 7.25 14.81 45.19
CA SER A 294 6.47 15.87 44.53
C SER A 294 7.24 16.53 43.38
N SER A 295 8.57 16.64 43.50
CA SER A 295 9.44 17.09 42.41
C SER A 295 9.46 16.09 41.24
N GLY A 296 9.51 14.78 41.51
CA GLY A 296 9.43 13.74 40.49
C GLY A 296 8.08 13.70 39.76
N LEU A 297 6.98 13.88 40.49
CA LEU A 297 5.63 13.98 39.93
C LEU A 297 5.48 15.18 38.97
N LEU A 298 6.07 16.33 39.31
CA LEU A 298 6.06 17.51 38.44
C LEU A 298 6.78 17.24 37.11
N TRP A 299 7.94 16.58 37.15
CA TRP A 299 8.67 16.19 35.94
C TRP A 299 7.91 15.19 35.06
N LEU A 300 7.22 14.22 35.66
CA LEU A 300 6.37 13.26 34.95
C LEU A 300 5.21 13.95 34.22
N ASN A 301 4.55 14.91 34.87
CA ASN A 301 3.45 15.66 34.26
C ASN A 301 3.92 16.55 33.09
N ILE A 302 5.11 17.14 33.18
CA ILE A 302 5.72 17.92 32.07
C ILE A 302 6.04 17.01 30.88
N LEU A 303 6.60 15.82 31.12
CA LEU A 303 6.89 14.84 30.07
C LEU A 303 5.62 14.32 29.38
N LEU A 304 4.54 14.09 30.13
CA LEU A 304 3.25 13.68 29.56
C LEU A 304 2.68 14.75 28.62
N ALA A 305 2.68 16.02 29.03
CA ALA A 305 2.20 17.11 28.18
C ALA A 305 3.02 17.25 26.88
N GLN A 306 4.35 17.08 26.96
CA GLN A 306 5.22 17.14 25.77
C GLN A 306 5.09 15.92 24.85
N LEU A 307 4.64 14.77 25.37
CA LEU A 307 4.37 13.57 24.55
C LEU A 307 3.16 13.77 23.64
N ASP A 308 2.09 14.39 24.14
CA ASP A 308 0.87 14.66 23.36
C ASP A 308 1.14 15.57 22.15
N ASP A 309 1.99 16.59 22.29
CA ASP A 309 2.39 17.50 21.20
C ASP A 309 3.24 16.81 20.11
N VAL A 310 4.02 15.78 20.46
CA VAL A 310 4.97 15.12 19.54
C VAL A 310 4.34 13.91 18.83
N LEU A 311 3.33 13.25 19.43
CA LEU A 311 2.63 12.10 18.84
C LEU A 311 2.09 12.33 17.40
N PRO A 312 1.52 13.50 17.03
CA PRO A 312 1.10 13.79 15.66
C PRO A 312 2.26 13.75 14.64
N PHE A 313 3.46 14.17 15.02
CA PHE A 313 4.63 14.25 14.12
C PHE A 313 5.04 12.86 13.59
N PHE A 314 4.92 11.83 14.42
CA PHE A 314 5.17 10.44 14.00
C PHE A 314 4.15 9.91 12.97
N LYS A 315 2.91 10.42 12.97
CA LYS A 315 1.91 10.07 11.94
C LYS A 315 2.28 10.66 10.58
N TYR A 316 2.66 11.95 10.55
CA TYR A 316 3.09 12.63 9.32
C TYR A 316 4.35 12.01 8.70
N ARG A 317 5.26 11.48 9.51
CA ARG A 317 6.45 10.77 9.00
C ARG A 317 6.08 9.52 8.19
N LYS A 318 5.16 8.68 8.68
CA LYS A 318 4.73 7.47 7.97
C LYS A 318 4.03 7.80 6.65
N ALA A 319 3.11 8.76 6.66
CA ALA A 319 2.43 9.20 5.44
C ALA A 319 3.42 9.73 4.37
N ARG A 320 4.52 10.36 4.79
CA ARG A 320 5.57 10.83 3.87
C ARG A 320 6.42 9.70 3.28
N GLU A 321 6.72 8.67 4.08
CA GLU A 321 7.41 7.46 3.61
C GLU A 321 6.55 6.68 2.57
N GLU A 322 5.21 6.63 2.76
CA GLU A 322 4.27 6.10 1.76
C GLU A 322 4.27 6.93 0.46
N ILE A 323 4.18 8.27 0.55
CA ILE A 323 4.22 9.17 -0.63
C ILE A 323 5.53 9.06 -1.43
N ASP A 324 6.69 8.97 -0.78
CA ASP A 324 7.98 8.86 -1.48
C ASP A 324 8.15 7.49 -2.19
N SER A 325 7.66 6.40 -1.56
CA SER A 325 7.58 5.07 -2.20
C SER A 325 6.70 5.08 -3.45
N ASN A 326 5.60 5.83 -3.35
CA ASN A 326 4.60 6.03 -4.38
C ASN A 326 5.17 6.89 -5.54
N LEU A 327 5.76 8.07 -5.32
CA LEU A 327 6.42 8.82 -6.39
C LEU A 327 7.54 8.04 -7.12
N GLY A 328 8.30 7.20 -6.40
CA GLY A 328 9.22 6.24 -7.00
C GLY A 328 8.51 5.19 -7.86
N SER A 329 7.34 4.75 -7.40
CA SER A 329 6.35 3.91 -8.08
C SER A 329 5.52 4.63 -9.15
N LEU A 330 5.76 5.90 -9.43
CA LEU A 330 5.29 6.54 -10.65
C LEU A 330 6.38 6.68 -11.70
N SER A 331 7.55 7.14 -11.29
CA SER A 331 8.67 7.40 -12.19
C SER A 331 9.08 6.19 -13.05
N LYS A 332 8.90 4.95 -12.56
CA LYS A 332 9.18 3.75 -13.37
C LYS A 332 8.02 3.41 -14.33
N ILE A 333 6.77 3.71 -13.97
CA ILE A 333 5.60 3.47 -14.84
C ILE A 333 5.62 4.50 -15.97
N GLN A 334 5.83 5.79 -15.68
CA GLN A 334 6.02 6.80 -16.72
C GLN A 334 7.18 6.45 -17.68
N ARG A 335 8.32 5.96 -17.16
CA ARG A 335 9.42 5.47 -18.01
C ARG A 335 9.03 4.27 -18.87
N LEU A 336 8.27 3.31 -18.33
CA LEU A 336 7.74 2.18 -19.09
C LEU A 336 6.74 2.65 -20.16
N THR A 337 5.81 3.54 -19.83
CA THR A 337 4.83 4.11 -20.78
C THR A 337 5.53 4.88 -21.90
N VAL A 338 6.58 5.66 -21.60
CA VAL A 338 7.38 6.34 -22.64
C VAL A 338 8.14 5.36 -23.53
N SER A 339 8.70 4.28 -22.96
CA SER A 339 9.36 3.23 -23.75
C SER A 339 8.37 2.47 -24.63
N LEU A 340 7.24 2.06 -24.06
CA LEU A 340 6.18 1.32 -24.75
C LEU A 340 5.52 2.17 -25.83
N THR A 341 5.18 3.43 -25.58
CA THR A 341 4.65 4.33 -26.64
C THR A 341 5.65 4.63 -27.73
N LYS A 342 6.96 4.62 -27.44
CA LYS A 342 8.00 4.71 -28.48
C LYS A 342 8.04 3.43 -29.33
N GLU A 343 8.07 2.26 -28.70
CA GLU A 343 8.05 0.96 -29.40
C GLU A 343 6.76 0.79 -30.22
N LEU A 344 5.61 1.17 -29.66
CA LEU A 344 4.31 1.10 -30.32
C LEU A 344 4.28 2.02 -31.55
N ARG A 345 4.77 3.27 -31.45
CA ARG A 345 4.95 4.16 -32.63
C ARG A 345 5.92 3.61 -33.67
N GLU A 346 7.01 2.97 -33.26
CA GLU A 346 7.95 2.30 -34.19
C GLU A 346 7.30 1.10 -34.89
N ILE A 347 6.39 0.40 -34.22
CA ILE A 347 5.59 -0.69 -34.80
C ILE A 347 4.50 -0.13 -35.73
N GLU A 348 3.79 0.93 -35.35
CA GLU A 348 2.79 1.61 -36.18
C GLU A 348 3.41 2.12 -37.49
N LEU A 349 4.57 2.77 -37.43
CA LEU A 349 5.30 3.22 -38.62
C LEU A 349 5.66 2.06 -39.55
N LYS A 350 6.26 0.98 -39.02
CA LYS A 350 6.61 -0.22 -39.81
C LYS A 350 5.38 -0.95 -40.34
N LEU A 351 4.27 -0.92 -39.61
CA LEU A 351 3.00 -1.51 -40.04
C LEU A 351 2.39 -0.68 -41.16
N LYS A 352 2.42 0.65 -41.06
CA LYS A 352 1.97 1.58 -42.11
C LYS A 352 2.78 1.41 -43.39
N GLU A 353 4.12 1.46 -43.32
CA GLU A 353 5.01 1.17 -44.46
C GLU A 353 4.70 -0.18 -45.12
N ARG A 354 4.41 -1.21 -44.31
CA ARG A 354 4.07 -2.55 -44.81
C ARG A 354 2.68 -2.63 -45.44
N ILE A 355 1.72 -1.84 -44.95
CA ILE A 355 0.37 -1.73 -45.51
C ILE A 355 0.41 -0.94 -46.82
N ASP A 356 1.08 0.21 -46.84
CA ASP A 356 1.32 1.01 -48.03
C ASP A 356 2.00 0.17 -49.14
N GLY A 357 3.04 -0.59 -48.78
CA GLY A 357 3.71 -1.52 -49.70
C GLY A 357 2.87 -2.75 -50.09
N PHE A 358 1.91 -3.19 -49.27
CA PHE A 358 1.04 -4.33 -49.60
C PHE A 358 -0.15 -3.93 -50.49
N PHE A 359 -0.74 -2.77 -50.25
CA PHE A 359 -1.88 -2.26 -51.02
C PHE A 359 -1.44 -1.41 -52.22
N TYR A 360 -0.21 -0.90 -52.24
CA TYR A 360 0.30 0.05 -53.23
C TYR A 360 -0.56 1.31 -53.25
N THR A 361 -0.60 2.02 -52.12
CA THR A 361 -1.47 3.20 -51.88
C THR A 361 -1.31 4.30 -52.92
N ASP A 362 -0.09 4.56 -53.39
CA ASP A 362 0.18 5.48 -54.50
C ASP A 362 -0.51 5.04 -55.80
N LEU A 363 -0.50 3.73 -56.10
CA LEU A 363 -1.16 3.18 -57.28
C LEU A 363 -2.69 3.22 -57.14
N ILE A 364 -3.23 2.92 -55.95
CA ILE A 364 -4.66 3.06 -55.67
C ILE A 364 -5.11 4.50 -55.90
N THR A 365 -4.38 5.47 -55.31
CA THR A 365 -4.62 6.91 -55.49
C THR A 365 -4.53 7.33 -56.97
N ALA A 366 -3.54 6.82 -57.70
CA ALA A 366 -3.35 7.13 -59.12
C ALA A 366 -4.38 6.45 -60.06
N ILE A 367 -4.94 5.29 -59.69
CA ILE A 367 -6.04 4.65 -60.42
C ILE A 367 -7.35 5.38 -60.11
N TYR A 368 -7.63 5.64 -58.82
CA TYR A 368 -8.81 6.36 -58.35
C TYR A 368 -8.94 7.73 -59.04
N SER A 369 -7.89 8.56 -58.95
CA SER A 369 -7.83 9.89 -59.58
C SER A 369 -7.92 9.89 -61.12
N LYS A 370 -7.73 8.74 -61.76
CA LYS A 370 -7.93 8.57 -63.22
C LYS A 370 -9.33 8.11 -63.59
N ILE A 371 -10.01 7.38 -62.70
CA ILE A 371 -11.38 6.94 -62.92
C ILE A 371 -12.33 8.09 -62.61
N ASP A 372 -12.27 8.62 -61.38
CA ASP A 372 -13.04 9.77 -60.91
C ASP A 372 -12.07 10.87 -60.42
N PRO A 373 -11.88 11.96 -61.18
CA PRO A 373 -11.03 13.09 -60.78
C PRO A 373 -11.76 13.97 -59.75
N HIS A 374 -12.06 13.40 -58.58
CA HIS A 374 -12.84 14.05 -57.54
C HIS A 374 -12.20 15.41 -57.14
N PRO A 375 -12.97 16.52 -57.02
CA PRO A 375 -12.38 17.85 -56.89
C PRO A 375 -11.48 18.04 -55.66
N PHE A 376 -11.86 17.44 -54.53
CA PHE A 376 -11.22 17.62 -53.22
C PHE A 376 -10.50 16.34 -52.77
N PHE A 377 -11.28 15.31 -52.40
CA PHE A 377 -10.80 14.02 -51.89
C PHE A 377 -10.16 13.14 -52.97
N LYS A 378 -8.86 13.26 -53.19
CA LYS A 378 -8.10 12.53 -54.23
C LYS A 378 -7.20 11.43 -53.68
N THR A 379 -6.65 11.64 -52.49
CA THR A 379 -5.62 10.76 -51.92
C THR A 379 -6.28 9.69 -51.05
N VAL A 380 -6.03 8.42 -51.37
CA VAL A 380 -6.52 7.26 -50.60
C VAL A 380 -5.45 6.82 -49.61
N SER A 381 -5.77 6.79 -48.32
CA SER A 381 -4.93 6.23 -47.26
C SER A 381 -5.60 5.03 -46.59
N PHE A 382 -4.79 4.14 -46.04
CA PHE A 382 -5.24 3.06 -45.16
C PHE A 382 -4.63 3.31 -43.78
N GLU A 383 -5.48 3.53 -42.78
CA GLU A 383 -5.04 3.76 -41.40
C GLU A 383 -5.40 2.54 -40.54
N CYS A 384 -4.47 2.14 -39.67
CA CYS A 384 -4.76 1.14 -38.64
C CYS A 384 -5.35 1.82 -37.41
N VAL A 385 -6.57 1.44 -37.07
CA VAL A 385 -7.25 1.87 -35.84
C VAL A 385 -7.12 0.76 -34.81
N PHE A 386 -6.69 1.13 -33.60
CA PHE A 386 -6.52 0.25 -32.44
C PHE A 386 -7.47 0.70 -31.32
N PRO A 387 -8.75 0.28 -31.33
CA PRO A 387 -9.68 0.58 -30.23
C PRO A 387 -9.24 -0.12 -28.94
N GLU A 388 -9.53 0.48 -27.77
CA GLU A 388 -9.22 -0.16 -26.47
C GLU A 388 -10.10 -1.40 -26.21
N ASP A 389 -11.38 -1.35 -26.62
CA ASP A 389 -12.40 -2.37 -26.34
C ASP A 389 -12.63 -3.38 -27.48
N ASP A 390 -11.94 -3.26 -28.63
CA ASP A 390 -12.21 -4.10 -29.80
C ASP A 390 -10.92 -4.43 -30.59
N ARG A 391 -11.04 -5.35 -31.54
CA ARG A 391 -9.91 -5.82 -32.37
C ARG A 391 -9.40 -4.69 -33.27
N PRO A 392 -8.08 -4.66 -33.55
CA PRO A 392 -7.51 -3.74 -34.52
C PRO A 392 -8.19 -3.88 -35.89
N ARG A 393 -8.49 -2.75 -36.53
CA ARG A 393 -9.15 -2.70 -37.84
C ARG A 393 -8.37 -1.81 -38.80
N LEU A 394 -8.46 -2.15 -40.08
CA LEU A 394 -7.93 -1.35 -41.17
C LEU A 394 -9.08 -0.52 -41.74
N GLU A 395 -8.94 0.80 -41.71
CA GLU A 395 -9.95 1.73 -42.21
C GLU A 395 -9.40 2.50 -43.42
N VAL A 396 -10.26 2.69 -44.41
CA VAL A 396 -9.92 3.47 -45.62
C VAL A 396 -10.36 4.90 -45.40
N TYR A 397 -9.46 5.84 -45.65
CA TYR A 397 -9.69 7.27 -45.51
C TYR A 397 -9.33 7.99 -46.80
N LEU A 398 -10.03 9.08 -47.09
CA LEU A 398 -9.65 9.98 -48.19
C LEU A 398 -9.23 11.34 -47.66
N TYR A 399 -8.16 11.88 -48.22
CA TYR A 399 -7.63 13.20 -47.91
C TYR A 399 -7.79 14.16 -49.10
N GLU A 400 -8.04 15.43 -48.76
CA GLU A 400 -7.98 16.54 -49.70
C GLU A 400 -6.54 17.09 -49.79
N GLU A 401 -6.11 17.51 -50.98
CA GLU A 401 -4.77 18.04 -51.21
C GLU A 401 -4.50 19.28 -50.32
N GLY A 402 -3.61 19.12 -49.34
CA GLY A 402 -3.26 20.18 -48.37
C GLY A 402 -4.12 20.22 -47.11
N SER A 403 -5.13 19.35 -46.97
CA SER A 403 -5.91 19.17 -45.75
C SER A 403 -5.38 18.02 -44.89
N SER A 404 -5.39 18.20 -43.57
CA SER A 404 -5.03 17.16 -42.60
C SER A 404 -6.25 16.38 -42.07
N GLN A 405 -7.47 16.78 -42.44
CA GLN A 405 -8.68 16.08 -42.00
C GLN A 405 -9.15 15.07 -43.06
N PRO A 406 -9.16 13.77 -42.75
CA PRO A 406 -9.70 12.77 -43.65
C PRO A 406 -11.23 12.68 -43.57
N ILE A 407 -11.83 12.11 -44.60
CA ILE A 407 -13.22 11.61 -44.58
C ILE A 407 -13.25 10.09 -44.69
N SER A 408 -14.26 9.46 -44.10
CA SER A 408 -14.56 8.05 -44.33
C SER A 408 -15.43 7.90 -45.60
N PRO A 409 -14.99 7.17 -46.64
CA PRO A 409 -15.76 7.01 -47.87
C PRO A 409 -17.18 6.49 -47.58
N GLY A 410 -17.31 5.49 -46.69
CA GLY A 410 -18.60 4.85 -46.39
C GLY A 410 -19.67 5.77 -45.79
N LEU A 411 -19.31 6.98 -45.31
CA LEU A 411 -20.23 7.96 -44.75
C LEU A 411 -20.57 9.12 -45.71
N TYR A 412 -19.70 9.40 -46.68
CA TYR A 412 -19.76 10.62 -47.51
C TYR A 412 -19.89 10.34 -49.01
N PHE A 413 -19.46 9.18 -49.49
CA PHE A 413 -19.46 8.85 -50.92
C PHE A 413 -20.78 8.20 -51.36
N SER A 414 -21.18 8.51 -52.59
CA SER A 414 -22.27 7.80 -53.28
C SER A 414 -21.86 6.35 -53.59
N SER A 415 -22.85 5.49 -53.85
CA SER A 415 -22.61 4.09 -54.25
C SER A 415 -21.70 3.97 -55.48
N ALA A 416 -21.79 4.91 -56.42
CA ALA A 416 -20.93 4.99 -57.60
C ALA A 416 -19.45 5.22 -57.20
N GLN A 417 -19.20 6.18 -56.32
CA GLN A 417 -17.86 6.54 -55.85
C GLN A 417 -17.24 5.44 -54.96
N LEU A 418 -18.07 4.76 -54.16
CA LEU A 418 -17.65 3.56 -53.43
C LEU A 418 -17.27 2.41 -54.38
N ASN A 419 -18.02 2.23 -55.47
CA ASN A 419 -17.67 1.25 -56.50
C ASN A 419 -16.37 1.61 -57.24
N ILE A 420 -16.18 2.89 -57.59
CA ILE A 420 -14.91 3.43 -58.15
C ILE A 420 -13.73 3.14 -57.23
N LEU A 421 -13.86 3.43 -55.93
CA LEU A 421 -12.81 3.18 -54.94
C LEU A 421 -12.52 1.69 -54.79
N SER A 422 -13.56 0.84 -54.70
CA SER A 422 -13.43 -0.62 -54.66
C SER A 422 -12.69 -1.18 -55.88
N LEU A 423 -13.08 -0.75 -57.09
CA LEU A 423 -12.43 -1.13 -58.35
C LEU A 423 -10.97 -0.66 -58.39
N SER A 424 -10.67 0.53 -57.85
CA SER A 424 -9.30 1.06 -57.78
C SER A 424 -8.40 0.23 -56.89
N ILE A 425 -8.89 -0.16 -55.70
CA ILE A 425 -8.19 -1.04 -54.75
C ILE A 425 -7.98 -2.43 -55.38
N PHE A 426 -9.01 -2.99 -56.01
CA PHE A 426 -8.94 -4.29 -56.68
C PHE A 426 -7.89 -4.30 -57.80
N LEU A 427 -7.92 -3.31 -58.71
CA LEU A 427 -7.00 -3.24 -59.85
C LEU A 427 -5.55 -3.01 -59.41
N ALA A 428 -5.30 -2.14 -58.43
CA ALA A 428 -3.95 -1.93 -57.89
C ALA A 428 -3.35 -3.23 -57.30
N LYS A 429 -4.19 -4.03 -56.62
CA LYS A 429 -3.76 -5.31 -56.04
C LYS A 429 -3.59 -6.40 -57.09
N ALA A 430 -4.50 -6.49 -58.07
CA ALA A 430 -4.44 -7.46 -59.17
C ALA A 430 -3.20 -7.25 -60.06
N LEU A 431 -2.73 -6.01 -60.21
CA LEU A 431 -1.49 -5.70 -60.94
C LEU A 431 -0.24 -6.30 -60.28
N HIS A 432 -0.23 -6.42 -58.95
CA HIS A 432 0.93 -6.84 -58.14
C HIS A 432 0.78 -8.23 -57.49
N ILE A 433 -0.21 -9.02 -57.90
CA ILE A 433 -0.44 -10.33 -57.31
C ILE A 433 0.46 -11.38 -58.00
N GLU A 434 1.19 -12.14 -57.20
CA GLU A 434 2.13 -13.18 -57.66
C GLU A 434 1.77 -14.53 -57.05
N HIS A 435 2.01 -15.60 -57.82
CA HIS A 435 1.88 -16.98 -57.37
C HIS A 435 3.17 -17.71 -57.73
N ASP A 436 3.80 -18.36 -56.74
CA ASP A 436 5.10 -19.05 -56.87
C ASP A 436 6.19 -18.22 -57.57
N GLY A 437 6.24 -16.92 -57.27
CA GLY A 437 7.19 -15.95 -57.86
C GLY A 437 6.89 -15.55 -59.31
N SER A 438 5.72 -15.90 -59.84
CA SER A 438 5.26 -15.51 -61.17
C SER A 438 4.06 -14.55 -61.08
N PRO A 439 4.05 -13.41 -61.81
CA PRO A 439 2.90 -12.52 -61.83
C PRO A 439 1.65 -13.19 -62.41
N VAL A 440 0.52 -13.09 -61.72
CA VAL A 440 -0.76 -13.56 -62.24
C VAL A 440 -1.20 -12.61 -63.35
N ARG A 441 -1.34 -13.14 -64.58
CA ARG A 441 -1.61 -12.31 -65.76
C ARG A 441 -3.08 -12.10 -66.06
N SER A 442 -3.98 -12.90 -65.49
CA SER A 442 -5.41 -12.83 -65.79
C SER A 442 -6.17 -12.07 -64.70
N ILE A 443 -6.97 -11.08 -65.10
CA ILE A 443 -7.86 -10.30 -64.25
C ILE A 443 -9.29 -10.57 -64.72
N LEU A 444 -10.13 -11.11 -63.83
CA LEU A 444 -11.55 -11.37 -64.09
C LEU A 444 -12.37 -10.33 -63.33
N ILE A 445 -13.31 -9.68 -64.03
CA ILE A 445 -14.16 -8.63 -63.46
C ILE A 445 -15.61 -8.90 -63.86
N ASP A 446 -16.48 -9.08 -62.86
CA ASP A 446 -17.91 -9.16 -63.08
C ASP A 446 -18.54 -7.78 -62.85
N ASP A 447 -19.13 -7.26 -63.90
CA ASP A 447 -19.87 -6.00 -63.99
C ASP A 447 -19.25 -4.76 -63.28
N PRO A 448 -18.12 -4.23 -63.77
CA PRO A 448 -17.40 -3.16 -63.07
C PRO A 448 -18.16 -1.84 -62.93
N ILE A 449 -19.22 -1.60 -63.72
CA ILE A 449 -19.77 -0.26 -63.95
C ILE A 449 -21.10 0.03 -63.24
N HIS A 450 -21.41 -0.72 -62.18
CA HIS A 450 -22.60 -0.48 -61.37
C HIS A 450 -22.71 0.99 -60.92
N SER A 451 -23.81 1.62 -61.32
CA SER A 451 -24.19 3.01 -60.98
C SER A 451 -23.22 4.11 -61.42
N MET A 452 -22.33 3.86 -62.38
CA MET A 452 -21.43 4.87 -62.95
C MET A 452 -22.10 5.71 -64.04
N ASP A 453 -21.63 6.95 -64.24
CA ASP A 453 -21.99 7.80 -65.37
C ASP A 453 -21.07 7.58 -66.59
N SER A 454 -21.52 8.00 -67.77
CA SER A 454 -20.82 7.73 -69.04
C SER A 454 -19.37 8.26 -69.09
N ILE A 455 -19.02 9.30 -68.33
CA ILE A 455 -17.67 9.85 -68.30
C ILE A 455 -16.74 8.90 -67.53
N ASN A 456 -17.11 8.52 -66.31
CA ASN A 456 -16.33 7.61 -65.49
C ASN A 456 -16.25 6.20 -66.11
N VAL A 457 -17.32 5.73 -66.77
CA VAL A 457 -17.29 4.50 -67.58
C VAL A 457 -16.21 4.57 -68.67
N LEU A 458 -16.10 5.70 -69.38
CA LEU A 458 -15.08 5.89 -70.41
C LEU A 458 -13.67 5.86 -69.83
N SER A 459 -13.47 6.48 -68.66
CA SER A 459 -12.22 6.45 -67.90
C SER A 459 -11.83 5.02 -67.48
N VAL A 460 -12.80 4.20 -67.02
CA VAL A 460 -12.56 2.78 -66.72
C VAL A 460 -12.12 2.02 -67.98
N ILE A 461 -12.80 2.19 -69.12
CA ILE A 461 -12.40 1.52 -70.38
C ILE A 461 -10.97 1.91 -70.76
N ASP A 462 -10.65 3.20 -70.73
CA ASP A 462 -9.32 3.70 -71.07
C ASP A 462 -8.25 3.21 -70.07
N LEU A 463 -8.59 3.03 -68.79
CA LEU A 463 -7.70 2.46 -67.77
C LEU A 463 -7.48 0.95 -67.97
N LEU A 464 -8.53 0.15 -68.18
CA LEU A 464 -8.44 -1.29 -68.46
C LEU A 464 -7.64 -1.55 -69.75
N ARG A 465 -7.86 -0.75 -70.80
CA ARG A 465 -7.09 -0.80 -72.05
C ARG A 465 -5.60 -0.52 -71.83
N ASN A 466 -5.26 0.45 -70.98
CA ASN A 466 -3.87 0.73 -70.60
C ASN A 466 -3.26 -0.40 -69.75
N ILE A 467 -4.03 -0.99 -68.82
CA ILE A 467 -3.59 -2.15 -68.02
C ILE A 467 -3.24 -3.32 -68.94
N SER A 468 -4.16 -3.70 -69.84
CA SER A 468 -3.96 -4.81 -70.77
C SER A 468 -2.72 -4.60 -71.66
N SER A 469 -2.65 -3.45 -72.33
CA SER A 469 -1.59 -3.18 -73.32
C SER A 469 -0.20 -2.88 -72.75
N LYS A 470 -0.09 -2.33 -71.53
CA LYS A 470 1.20 -1.91 -70.94
C LYS A 470 1.74 -2.81 -69.83
N PHE A 471 0.87 -3.56 -69.16
CA PHE A 471 1.26 -4.38 -68.00
C PHE A 471 1.19 -5.89 -68.29
N ASP A 472 0.93 -6.30 -69.54
CA ASP A 472 0.80 -7.70 -69.96
C ASP A 472 -0.21 -8.45 -69.06
N ARG A 473 -1.45 -7.94 -69.07
CA ARG A 473 -2.58 -8.47 -68.30
C ARG A 473 -3.76 -8.80 -69.20
N GLN A 474 -4.16 -10.06 -69.24
CA GLN A 474 -5.39 -10.48 -69.88
C GLN A 474 -6.58 -10.07 -68.99
N ILE A 475 -7.48 -9.25 -69.51
CA ILE A 475 -8.70 -8.85 -68.79
C ILE A 475 -9.88 -9.61 -69.39
N ILE A 476 -10.65 -10.27 -68.54
CA ILE A 476 -11.92 -10.93 -68.89
C ILE A 476 -13.00 -10.19 -68.12
N LEU A 477 -14.03 -9.72 -68.83
CA LEU A 477 -15.06 -8.85 -68.29
C LEU A 477 -16.44 -9.40 -68.68
N SER A 478 -17.33 -9.54 -67.69
CA SER A 478 -18.77 -9.72 -67.90
C SER A 478 -19.51 -8.44 -67.55
N THR A 479 -20.65 -8.21 -68.21
CA THR A 479 -21.58 -7.11 -67.91
C THR A 479 -22.97 -7.47 -68.42
N HIS A 480 -24.01 -6.93 -67.80
CA HIS A 480 -25.38 -6.94 -68.35
C HIS A 480 -25.73 -5.65 -69.12
N ASP A 481 -24.87 -4.62 -69.10
CA ASP A 481 -25.08 -3.35 -69.79
C ASP A 481 -24.63 -3.44 -71.25
N GLU A 482 -25.59 -3.37 -72.17
CA GLU A 482 -25.37 -3.43 -73.61
C GLU A 482 -24.70 -2.16 -74.16
N ASN A 483 -24.91 -0.98 -73.56
CA ASN A 483 -24.23 0.25 -73.97
C ASN A 483 -22.74 0.17 -73.63
N PHE A 484 -22.40 -0.35 -72.45
CA PHE A 484 -21.01 -0.55 -72.04
C PHE A 484 -20.28 -1.55 -72.93
N TYR A 485 -20.96 -2.63 -73.30
CA TYR A 485 -20.46 -3.62 -74.26
C TYR A 485 -20.14 -3.01 -75.63
N GLU A 486 -21.04 -2.21 -76.20
CA GLU A 486 -20.78 -1.51 -77.47
C GLU A 486 -19.70 -0.42 -77.34
N LEU A 487 -19.65 0.32 -76.21
CA LEU A 487 -18.57 1.27 -75.92
C LEU A 487 -17.19 0.60 -75.85
N LEU A 488 -17.10 -0.59 -75.25
CA LEU A 488 -15.87 -1.39 -75.21
C LEU A 488 -15.41 -1.79 -76.62
N LYS A 489 -16.31 -2.22 -77.51
CA LYS A 489 -15.98 -2.50 -78.92
C LYS A 489 -15.39 -1.29 -79.62
N LEU A 490 -16.03 -0.12 -79.47
CA LEU A 490 -15.61 1.12 -80.13
C LEU A 490 -14.24 1.62 -79.63
N LYS A 491 -13.94 1.45 -78.33
CA LYS A 491 -12.69 1.91 -77.70
C LYS A 491 -11.54 0.90 -77.79
N VAL A 492 -11.86 -0.39 -77.85
CA VAL A 492 -10.91 -1.51 -77.78
C VAL A 492 -11.24 -2.56 -78.88
N PRO A 493 -11.26 -2.18 -80.17
CA PRO A 493 -11.67 -3.08 -81.25
C PRO A 493 -10.66 -4.23 -81.48
N GLU A 494 -11.19 -5.35 -81.99
CA GLU A 494 -10.45 -6.61 -82.14
C GLU A 494 -9.23 -6.47 -83.07
N ASP A 495 -9.33 -5.61 -84.10
CA ASP A 495 -8.31 -5.35 -85.11
C ASP A 495 -6.99 -4.78 -84.56
N LYS A 496 -7.05 -4.05 -83.43
CA LYS A 496 -5.92 -3.30 -82.85
C LYS A 496 -5.46 -3.80 -81.50
N PHE A 497 -6.35 -4.44 -80.73
CA PHE A 497 -6.08 -4.79 -79.34
C PHE A 497 -6.16 -6.29 -79.04
N GLY A 498 -6.48 -7.14 -80.03
CA GLY A 498 -6.58 -8.59 -79.84
C GLY A 498 -7.70 -9.01 -78.88
N THR A 499 -8.69 -8.14 -78.70
CA THR A 499 -9.90 -8.39 -77.92
C THR A 499 -10.79 -9.44 -78.60
N ARG A 500 -11.73 -9.99 -77.83
CA ARG A 500 -12.81 -10.84 -78.34
C ARG A 500 -14.11 -10.47 -77.65
N PHE A 501 -15.17 -10.29 -78.41
CA PHE A 501 -16.50 -10.00 -77.88
C PHE A 501 -17.39 -11.24 -77.95
N ILE A 502 -18.06 -11.58 -76.84
CA ILE A 502 -18.93 -12.76 -76.71
C ILE A 502 -20.29 -12.30 -76.18
N LYS A 503 -21.35 -12.56 -76.94
CA LYS A 503 -22.72 -12.23 -76.55
C LYS A 503 -23.47 -13.52 -76.20
N PHE A 504 -24.19 -13.53 -75.08
CA PHE A 504 -25.04 -14.66 -74.69
C PHE A 504 -26.50 -14.34 -75.00
N LYS A 505 -27.20 -15.27 -75.65
CA LYS A 505 -28.64 -15.15 -75.96
C LYS A 505 -29.52 -15.73 -74.85
N SER A 506 -29.02 -16.76 -74.19
CA SER A 506 -29.66 -17.43 -73.06
C SER A 506 -28.60 -18.21 -72.27
N PHE A 507 -28.99 -18.81 -71.15
CA PHE A 507 -28.08 -19.58 -70.28
C PHE A 507 -27.31 -20.65 -71.09
N GLY A 508 -25.98 -20.50 -71.14
CA GLY A 508 -25.08 -21.40 -71.86
C GLY A 508 -25.08 -21.30 -73.40
N VAL A 509 -25.86 -20.39 -74.01
CA VAL A 509 -25.95 -20.26 -75.48
C VAL A 509 -25.29 -18.96 -75.94
N VAL A 510 -24.12 -19.11 -76.56
CA VAL A 510 -23.40 -18.03 -77.25
C VAL A 510 -24.12 -17.69 -78.56
N GLN A 511 -24.20 -16.40 -78.87
CA GLN A 511 -24.67 -15.88 -80.15
C GLN A 511 -23.49 -15.21 -80.87
N GLU A 512 -23.38 -15.45 -82.18
CA GLU A 512 -22.45 -14.69 -83.03
C GLU A 512 -22.87 -13.23 -83.05
N ASP A 513 -21.93 -12.36 -82.70
CA ASP A 513 -22.14 -10.93 -82.61
C ASP A 513 -21.81 -10.28 -83.96
N VAL A 514 -22.83 -10.20 -84.82
CA VAL A 514 -22.70 -9.67 -86.17
C VAL A 514 -22.52 -8.15 -86.10
N MET A 515 -21.31 -7.68 -86.39
CA MET A 515 -20.99 -6.26 -86.53
C MET A 515 -22.00 -5.57 -87.47
N LEU A 516 -22.86 -4.73 -86.91
CA LEU A 516 -23.65 -3.78 -87.68
C LEU A 516 -22.70 -2.71 -88.21
N ALA A 517 -22.32 -2.84 -89.49
CA ALA A 517 -21.60 -1.78 -90.20
C ALA A 517 -22.52 -0.56 -90.33
N GLY A 518 -22.21 0.50 -89.57
CA GLY A 518 -22.86 1.81 -89.60
C GLY A 518 -21.84 2.91 -89.82
#